data_AF-A0A7V8XMZ1-F1
#
_entry.id   AF-A0A7V8XMZ1-F1
#
_cell.length_a   1.000
_cell.length_b   1.000
_cell.length_c   1.000
_cell.angle_alpha   90.00
_cell.angle_beta   90.00
_cell.angle_gamma   90.00
#
_symmetry.space_group_name_H-M   'P 1'
#
loop_
_entity.id
_entity.type
_entity.pdbx_description
1 polymer ?
#
loop_
_entity_poly.entity_id
_entity_poly.type
_entity_poly.pdbx_seq_one_letter_code
_entity_poly.pdbx_strand_id
1 'polypeptide(L)'
;MVHWRIKSQGNEEARQQFLDGYVPQILELGLGLPDPNLRKNEVGVWEYTEPDWEKLTAVVTGHGPASQERLAFRRLSRADVGWVSKVMLPAAA
;
A
#
# COMPACT_ATOMS: atom_id res chain seq x y z
N MET A 1 18.40 -4.01 0.06
CA MET A 1 17.37 -4.21 -0.99
C MET A 1 17.74 -3.55 -2.31
N VAL A 2 18.00 -2.24 -2.35
CA VAL A 2 18.38 -1.55 -3.62
C VAL A 2 19.74 -2.01 -4.12
N HIS A 3 20.73 -2.16 -3.24
CA HIS A 3 22.06 -2.67 -3.60
C HIS A 3 22.01 -4.07 -4.27
N TRP A 4 21.14 -4.95 -3.76
CA TRP A 4 20.89 -6.27 -4.33
C TRP A 4 19.81 -6.28 -5.41
N ARG A 5 19.34 -5.10 -5.86
CA ARG A 5 18.32 -4.92 -6.90
C ARG A 5 16.99 -5.65 -6.64
N ILE A 6 16.64 -5.87 -5.37
CA ILE A 6 15.30 -6.34 -4.96
C ILE A 6 14.28 -5.20 -5.08
N LYS A 7 14.71 -3.96 -4.80
CA LYS A 7 13.96 -2.74 -5.09
C LYS A 7 14.69 -1.99 -6.18
N SER A 8 13.96 -1.56 -7.21
CA SER A 8 14.51 -0.73 -8.30
C SER A 8 14.85 0.68 -7.82
N GLN A 9 14.10 1.20 -6.84
CA GLN A 9 14.22 2.58 -6.34
C GLN A 9 13.90 2.68 -4.84
N GLY A 10 14.21 3.83 -4.25
CA GLY A 10 13.88 4.14 -2.86
C GLY A 10 12.37 4.31 -2.65
N ASN A 11 11.91 4.15 -1.40
CA ASN A 11 10.49 4.35 -1.07
C ASN A 11 10.04 5.80 -1.35
N GLU A 12 10.88 6.78 -1.01
CA GLU A 12 10.54 8.20 -1.24
C GLU A 12 10.53 8.56 -2.72
N GLU A 13 11.52 8.07 -3.47
CA GLU A 13 11.57 8.23 -4.92
C GLU A 13 10.33 7.65 -5.61
N ALA A 14 9.85 6.48 -5.18
CA ALA A 14 8.57 5.93 -5.64
C ALA A 14 7.36 6.79 -5.29
N ARG A 15 7.39 7.48 -4.14
CA ARG A 15 6.30 8.38 -3.76
C ARG A 15 6.30 9.66 -4.59
N GLN A 16 7.47 10.24 -4.84
CA GLN A 16 7.61 11.41 -5.72
C GLN A 16 7.10 11.11 -7.12
N GLN A 17 7.49 9.97 -7.69
CA GLN A 17 6.99 9.51 -9.00
C GLN A 17 5.46 9.33 -9.01
N PHE A 18 4.89 8.80 -7.93
CA PHE A 18 3.44 8.68 -7.77
C PHE A 18 2.76 10.07 -7.76
N LEU A 19 3.29 11.02 -6.98
CA LEU A 19 2.74 12.38 -6.90
C LEU A 19 2.85 13.12 -8.25
N ASP A 20 3.99 13.00 -8.94
CA ASP A 20 4.18 13.56 -10.28
C ASP A 20 3.14 13.07 -11.29
N GLY A 21 2.77 11.78 -11.21
CA GLY A 21 1.75 11.21 -12.06
C GLY A 21 0.34 11.69 -11.69
N TYR A 22 -0.05 11.56 -10.42
CA TYR A 22 -1.45 11.67 -10.01
C TYR A 22 -1.89 13.08 -9.62
N VAL A 23 -1.02 13.91 -9.03
CA VAL A 23 -1.42 15.26 -8.58
C VAL A 23 -1.94 16.10 -9.75
N PRO A 24 -1.24 16.19 -10.91
CA PRO A 24 -1.75 16.94 -12.06
C PRO A 24 -3.10 16.41 -12.58
N GLN A 25 -3.26 15.08 -12.65
CA GLN A 25 -4.50 14.45 -13.10
C GLN A 25 -5.69 14.78 -12.18
N ILE A 26 -5.48 14.76 -10.87
CA ILE A 26 -6.52 15.10 -9.88
C ILE A 26 -6.93 16.56 -10.00
N LEU A 27 -5.95 17.46 -10.18
CA LEU A 27 -6.21 18.89 -10.39
C LEU A 27 -6.91 19.16 -11.73
N GLU A 28 -6.56 18.44 -12.80
CA GLU A 28 -7.21 18.53 -14.11
C GLU A 28 -8.69 18.09 -14.05
N LEU A 29 -8.99 17.09 -13.21
CA LEU A 29 -10.37 16.68 -12.92
C LEU A 29 -11.14 17.69 -12.05
N GLY A 30 -10.51 18.78 -11.60
CA GLY A 30 -11.12 19.79 -10.73
C GLY A 30 -11.33 19.31 -9.30
N LEU A 31 -10.64 18.24 -8.88
CA LEU A 31 -10.74 17.70 -7.53
C LEU A 31 -9.72 18.37 -6.60
N GLY A 32 -10.14 18.60 -5.36
CA GLY A 32 -9.26 19.06 -4.29
C GLY A 32 -8.47 17.90 -3.67
N LEU A 33 -7.24 18.18 -3.26
CA LEU A 33 -6.41 17.25 -2.49
C LEU A 33 -6.49 17.62 -1.00
N PRO A 34 -6.77 16.66 -0.10
CA PRO A 34 -6.94 16.93 1.33
C PRO A 34 -5.59 17.04 2.06
N ASP A 35 -4.64 17.79 1.50
CA ASP A 35 -3.36 18.11 2.13
C ASP A 35 -3.01 19.58 1.88
N PRO A 36 -3.13 20.45 2.91
CA PRO A 36 -2.87 21.88 2.75
C PRO A 36 -1.38 22.21 2.50
N ASN A 37 -0.47 21.29 2.83
CA ASN A 37 0.96 21.51 2.64
C ASN A 37 1.44 21.02 1.26
N LEU A 38 0.59 20.34 0.50
CA LEU A 38 0.96 19.76 -0.79
C LEU A 38 1.29 20.85 -1.81
N ARG A 39 2.56 20.91 -2.21
CA ARG A 39 3.05 21.83 -3.24
C ARG A 39 4.28 21.27 -3.94
N LYS A 40 4.51 21.69 -5.17
CA LYS A 40 5.76 21.40 -5.88
C LYS A 40 6.73 22.56 -5.65
N ASN A 41 7.93 22.27 -5.17
CA ASN A 41 8.95 23.30 -4.96
C ASN A 41 9.65 23.69 -6.27
N GLU A 42 10.53 24.69 -6.21
CA GLU A 42 11.24 25.25 -7.38
C GLU A 42 12.11 24.23 -8.11
N VAL A 43 12.58 23.20 -7.41
CA VAL A 43 13.42 22.12 -7.94
C VAL A 43 12.61 20.94 -8.48
N GLY A 44 11.27 21.03 -8.46
CA GLY A 44 10.38 20.02 -9.02
C GLY A 44 10.08 18.85 -8.08
N VAL A 45 10.33 18.97 -6.79
CA VAL A 45 10.01 17.94 -5.78
C VAL A 45 8.70 18.31 -5.08
N TRP A 46 7.84 17.32 -4.83
CA TRP A 46 6.62 17.50 -4.06
C TRP A 46 6.93 17.52 -2.57
N GLU A 47 6.50 18.59 -1.91
CA GLU A 47 6.44 18.75 -0.47
C GLU A 47 5.00 18.45 -0.05
N TYR A 48 4.81 17.58 0.95
CA TYR A 48 3.51 17.12 1.44
C TYR A 48 3.58 16.89 2.94
N THR A 49 2.42 16.79 3.60
CA THR A 49 2.38 16.52 5.05
C THR A 49 2.91 15.11 5.34
N GLU A 50 3.88 15.02 6.25
CA GLU A 50 4.43 13.73 6.67
C GLU A 50 3.33 12.78 7.19
N PRO A 51 3.30 11.51 6.74
CA PRO A 51 2.33 10.54 7.23
C PRO A 51 2.46 10.31 8.73
N ASP A 52 1.34 9.99 9.36
CA ASP A 52 1.35 9.43 10.71
C ASP A 52 1.95 8.02 10.68
N TRP A 53 3.24 7.94 11.02
CA TRP A 53 4.02 6.70 11.02
C TRP A 53 3.59 5.72 12.11
N GLU A 54 3.05 6.20 13.23
CA GLU A 54 2.52 5.36 14.30
C GLU A 54 1.24 4.66 13.82
N LYS A 55 0.33 5.43 13.22
CA LYS A 55 -0.87 4.88 12.59
C LYS A 55 -0.54 3.89 11.48
N LEU A 56 0.45 4.19 10.64
CA LEU A 56 0.90 3.24 9.61
C LEU A 56 1.38 1.93 10.24
N THR A 57 2.20 2.01 11.30
CA THR A 57 2.73 0.85 12.02
C THR A 57 1.59 0.02 12.62
N ALA A 58 0.61 0.66 13.26
CA ALA A 58 -0.56 -0.02 13.79
C ALA A 58 -1.34 -0.77 12.70
N VAL A 59 -1.54 -0.15 11.53
CA VAL A 59 -2.25 -0.78 10.41
C VAL A 59 -1.49 -1.99 9.87
N VAL A 60 -0.19 -1.85 9.60
CA VAL A 60 0.67 -2.92 9.03
C VAL A 60 0.79 -4.11 9.99
N THR A 61 0.77 -3.87 11.30
CA THR A 61 0.82 -4.92 12.33
C THR A 61 -0.54 -5.56 12.62
N GLY A 62 -1.59 -5.24 11.85
CA GLY A 62 -2.88 -5.91 11.93
C GLY A 62 -3.91 -5.24 12.86
N HIS A 63 -3.67 -3.99 13.26
CA HIS A 63 -4.58 -3.17 14.09
C HIS A 63 -5.25 -2.04 13.28
N GLY A 64 -5.33 -2.22 11.96
CA GLY A 64 -6.08 -1.33 11.08
C GLY A 64 -7.59 -1.58 11.15
N PRO A 65 -8.40 -0.64 10.61
CA PRO A 65 -9.86 -0.66 10.75
C PRO A 65 -10.53 -1.93 10.24
N ALA A 66 -9.96 -2.58 9.22
CA ALA A 66 -10.49 -3.80 8.62
C ALA A 66 -9.52 -5.00 8.74
N SER A 67 -8.46 -4.90 9.54
CA SER A 67 -7.41 -5.93 9.56
C SER A 67 -7.94 -7.28 10.04
N GLN A 68 -8.72 -7.30 11.13
CA GLN A 68 -9.29 -8.54 11.66
C GLN A 68 -10.34 -9.15 10.73
N GLU A 69 -11.19 -8.32 10.11
CA GLU A 69 -12.18 -8.75 9.13
C GLU A 69 -11.51 -9.41 7.91
N ARG A 70 -10.47 -8.78 7.34
CA ARG A 70 -9.71 -9.34 6.20
C ARG A 70 -9.06 -10.67 6.54
N LEU A 71 -8.46 -10.79 7.73
CA LEU A 71 -7.86 -12.04 8.19
C LEU A 71 -8.91 -13.12 8.44
N ALA A 72 -10.06 -12.76 9.01
CA ALA A 72 -11.17 -13.68 9.23
C ALA A 72 -11.73 -14.19 7.90
N PHE A 73 -11.96 -13.29 6.94
CA PHE A 73 -12.38 -13.65 5.59
C PHE A 73 -11.37 -14.61 4.93
N ARG A 74 -10.06 -14.32 5.01
CA ARG A 74 -9.05 -15.22 4.45
C ARG A 74 -9.05 -16.61 5.12
N ARG A 75 -9.26 -16.68 6.45
CA ARG A 75 -9.37 -17.95 7.17
C ARG A 75 -10.62 -18.72 6.73
N LEU A 76 -11.77 -18.06 6.64
CA LEU A 76 -13.03 -18.64 6.19
C LEU A 76 -12.89 -19.20 4.77
N SER A 77 -12.49 -18.36 3.81
CA SER A 77 -12.34 -18.79 2.41
C SER A 77 -11.39 -19.96 2.27
N ARG A 78 -10.30 -20.00 3.04
CA ARG A 78 -9.35 -21.13 3.04
C ARG A 78 -9.97 -22.41 3.63
N ALA A 79 -10.79 -22.29 4.66
CA ALA A 79 -11.50 -23.43 5.24
C ALA A 79 -12.53 -23.98 4.25
N ASP A 80 -13.31 -23.11 3.62
CA ASP A 80 -14.37 -23.47 2.68
C ASP A 80 -13.84 -24.25 1.47
N VAL A 81 -12.71 -23.81 0.89
CA VAL A 81 -12.06 -24.54 -0.23
C VAL A 81 -11.04 -25.58 0.23
N GLY A 82 -10.93 -25.83 1.54
CA GLY A 82 -9.92 -26.72 2.09
C GLY A 82 -10.01 -28.15 1.54
N TRP A 83 -11.21 -28.59 1.15
CA TRP A 83 -11.42 -29.89 0.53
C TRP A 83 -10.71 -30.04 -0.82
N VAL A 84 -10.61 -28.98 -1.62
CA VAL A 84 -9.93 -29.01 -2.94
C VAL A 84 -8.47 -29.38 -2.76
N SER A 85 -7.82 -28.75 -1.77
CA SER A 85 -6.43 -29.06 -1.42
C SER A 85 -6.26 -30.50 -0.96
N LYS A 86 -7.22 -31.07 -0.22
CA LYS A 86 -7.16 -32.46 0.24
C LYS A 86 -7.32 -33.49 -0.89
N VAL A 87 -8.06 -33.14 -1.94
CA VAL A 87 -8.28 -34.02 -3.11
C VAL A 87 -7.13 -33.91 -4.12
N MET A 88 -6.60 -32.70 -4.34
CA MET A 88 -5.62 -32.43 -5.39
C MET A 88 -4.17 -32.63 -4.95
N LEU A 89 -3.86 -32.44 -3.67
CA LEU A 89 -2.54 -32.73 -3.16
C LEU A 89 -2.44 -34.23 -2.85
N PRO A 90 -1.38 -34.92 -3.31
CA PRO A 90 -1.14 -36.30 -2.90
C PRO A 90 -1.09 -36.36 -1.36
N ALA A 91 -1.60 -37.45 -0.79
CA ALA A 91 -1.41 -37.71 0.63
C ALA A 91 0.10 -37.63 0.91
N ALA A 92 0.48 -36.75 1.85
CA ALA A 92 1.88 -36.59 2.21
C ALA A 92 2.44 -37.97 2.59
N ALA A 93 3.49 -38.40 1.87
CA ALA A 93 4.23 -39.62 2.15
C ALA A 93 5.04 -39.47 3.45
#